data_AF-F6V9V1-F1
#
_entry.id   AF-F6V9V1-F1
#
_cell.length_a   1.000
_cell.length_b   1.000
_cell.length_c   1.000
_cell.angle_alpha   90.00
_cell.angle_beta   90.00
_cell.angle_gamma   90.00
#
_symmetry.space_group_name_H-M   'P 1'
#
loop_
_entity.id
_entity.type
_entity.pdbx_description
1 polymer ?
#
loop_
_entity_poly.entity_id
_entity_poly.type
_entity_poly.pdbx_seq_one_letter_code
_entity_poly.pdbx_strand_id
1 'polypeptide(L)'
;MAGLIKKQILKHLSKFAKNLSADSINISTLRGEGELNNLELDCVALQNLMNLPTWLQFNHAKCNRVHVKIPFTKLKTAPITILLDSVELDMSTCEKPRAPNGASPIQASASSGDSSYGFVQKVLEGIAVRINSISVNFTSAVFKAEFQISQLLLFSTDPEGKQTDLRFTRILNKEWGQVLTFKKVTWQTMRIVTDA
;
A
#
# COMPACT_ATOMS: atom_id res chain seq x y z
N MET A 1 -14.66 19.33 -10.07
CA MET A 1 -14.75 18.08 -9.28
C MET A 1 -13.62 17.09 -9.58
N ALA A 2 -13.34 16.73 -10.84
CA ALA A 2 -12.27 15.79 -11.19
C ALA A 2 -10.87 16.18 -10.64
N GLY A 3 -10.48 17.45 -10.73
CA GLY A 3 -9.19 17.93 -10.21
C GLY A 3 -9.01 17.81 -8.69
N LEU A 4 -10.10 17.88 -7.92
CA LEU A 4 -10.06 17.74 -6.46
C LEU A 4 -9.74 16.29 -6.05
N ILE A 5 -10.37 15.34 -6.74
CA ILE A 5 -10.14 13.90 -6.55
C ILE A 5 -8.69 13.55 -6.91
N LYS A 6 -8.16 14.10 -8.02
CA LYS A 6 -6.75 13.90 -8.39
C LYS A 6 -5.80 14.33 -7.27
N LYS A 7 -5.99 15.55 -6.74
CA LYS A 7 -5.17 16.09 -5.64
C LYS A 7 -5.30 15.26 -4.36
N GLN A 8 -6.50 14.80 -4.03
CA GLN A 8 -6.71 13.95 -2.85
C GLN A 8 -5.99 12.61 -3.00
N ILE A 9 -6.13 11.91 -4.12
CA ILE A 9 -5.43 10.63 -4.36
C ILE A 9 -3.92 10.83 -4.25
N LEU A 10 -3.36 11.86 -4.90
CA LEU A 10 -1.94 12.16 -4.84
C LEU A 10 -1.46 12.45 -3.42
N LYS A 11 -2.23 13.24 -2.66
CA LYS A 11 -1.94 13.53 -1.25
C LYS A 11 -1.96 12.28 -0.38
N HIS A 12 -2.78 11.27 -0.69
CA HIS A 12 -2.77 10.01 0.05
C HIS A 12 -1.58 9.14 -0.33
N LEU A 13 -1.26 9.03 -1.63
CA LEU A 13 -0.09 8.29 -2.09
C LEU A 13 1.21 8.88 -1.53
N SER A 14 1.28 10.21 -1.42
CA SER A 14 2.46 10.89 -0.89
C SER A 14 2.74 10.60 0.59
N LYS A 15 1.72 10.19 1.37
CA LYS A 15 1.89 9.79 2.79
C LYS A 15 2.67 8.48 2.97
N PHE A 16 2.84 7.67 1.92
CA PHE A 16 3.60 6.42 2.00
C PHE A 16 5.10 6.61 1.73
N ALA A 17 5.53 7.82 1.40
CA ALA A 17 6.91 8.14 1.11
C ALA A 17 7.40 9.33 1.93
N LYS A 18 8.65 9.26 2.39
CA LYS A 18 9.29 10.37 3.07
C LYS A 18 9.61 11.46 2.04
N ASN A 19 9.40 12.70 2.45
CA ASN A 19 9.74 13.90 1.65
C ASN A 19 9.11 13.94 0.25
N LEU A 20 8.06 13.15 -0.01
CA LEU A 20 7.29 13.22 -1.24
C LEU A 20 6.13 14.20 -1.05
N SER A 21 6.11 15.29 -1.82
CA SER A 21 4.96 16.17 -1.89
C SER A 21 4.03 15.72 -3.02
N ALA A 22 2.73 16.00 -2.91
CA ALA A 22 1.79 15.68 -3.99
C ALA A 22 2.14 16.40 -5.30
N ASP A 23 2.85 17.53 -5.22
CA ASP A 23 3.27 18.35 -6.35
C ASP A 23 4.56 17.84 -7.03
N SER A 24 5.39 17.06 -6.32
CA SER A 24 6.58 16.44 -6.90
C SER A 24 6.28 15.14 -7.65
N ILE A 25 5.06 14.60 -7.51
CA ILE A 25 4.60 13.44 -8.29
C ILE A 25 4.21 13.93 -9.69
N ASN A 26 5.17 13.87 -10.62
CA ASN A 26 4.95 14.24 -12.01
C ASN A 26 4.11 13.16 -12.72
N ILE A 27 2.78 13.23 -12.55
CA ILE A 27 1.84 12.40 -13.31
C ILE A 27 1.53 13.12 -14.61
N SER A 28 1.80 12.46 -15.73
CA SER A 28 1.33 12.88 -17.04
C SER A 28 -0.19 13.02 -16.98
N THR A 29 -0.68 14.27 -16.92
CA THR A 29 -2.08 14.61 -16.68
C THR A 29 -3.04 14.06 -17.74
N LEU A 30 -2.52 13.76 -18.93
CA LEU A 30 -3.22 13.15 -20.06
C LEU A 30 -3.30 11.62 -19.98
N ARG A 31 -2.23 10.93 -19.53
CA ARG A 31 -2.18 9.46 -19.50
C ARG A 31 -2.49 8.86 -18.12
N GLY A 32 -2.43 9.68 -17.07
CA GLY A 32 -2.57 9.24 -15.68
C GLY A 32 -1.43 8.35 -15.21
N GLU A 33 -0.27 8.45 -15.85
CA GLU A 33 0.93 7.66 -15.53
C GLU A 33 2.00 8.58 -14.96
N GLY A 34 2.70 8.11 -13.94
CA GLY A 34 3.82 8.81 -13.31
C GLY A 34 4.88 7.83 -12.86
N GLU A 35 6.12 8.29 -12.82
CA GLU A 35 7.26 7.50 -12.40
C GLU A 35 8.08 8.26 -11.36
N LEU A 36 8.50 7.55 -10.32
CA LEU A 36 9.35 8.04 -9.25
C LEU A 36 10.52 7.07 -9.08
N ASN A 37 11.70 7.61 -8.80
CA ASN A 37 12.92 6.82 -8.61
C ASN A 37 13.51 7.10 -7.23
N ASN A 38 14.14 6.08 -6.65
CA ASN A 38 14.84 6.12 -5.36
C ASN A 38 14.00 6.70 -4.23
N LEU A 39 12.77 6.21 -4.09
CA LEU A 39 11.82 6.66 -3.09
C LEU A 39 12.12 6.02 -1.74
N GLU A 40 12.27 6.84 -0.71
CA GLU A 40 12.29 6.36 0.67
C GLU A 40 10.85 6.25 1.18
N LEU A 41 10.46 5.07 1.66
CA LEU A 41 9.12 4.81 2.15
C LEU A 41 9.02 5.20 3.63
N ASP A 42 7.85 5.66 4.04
CA ASP A 42 7.59 5.99 5.43
C ASP A 42 7.36 4.69 6.23
N CYS A 43 8.34 4.33 7.05
CA CYS A 43 8.30 3.14 7.92
C CYS A 43 7.06 3.13 8.82
N VAL A 44 6.68 4.26 9.40
CA VAL A 44 5.52 4.33 10.31
C VAL A 44 4.23 4.13 9.53
N ALA A 45 4.12 4.74 8.35
CA ALA A 45 3.00 4.53 7.44
C ALA A 45 2.85 3.06 7.03
N LEU A 46 3.96 2.38 6.72
CA LEU A 46 3.98 0.96 6.37
C LEU A 46 3.63 0.06 7.56
N GLN A 47 4.15 0.34 8.76
CA GLN A 47 3.80 -0.39 9.99
C GLN A 47 2.30 -0.31 10.28
N ASN A 48 1.73 0.90 10.18
CA ASN A 48 0.31 1.12 10.41
C ASN A 48 -0.55 0.45 9.33
N LEU A 49 -0.11 0.48 8.07
CA LEU A 49 -0.81 -0.17 6.96
C LEU A 49 -0.85 -1.69 7.12
N MET A 50 0.28 -2.32 7.45
CA MET A 50 0.38 -3.77 7.59
C MET A 50 -0.04 -4.28 8.97
N ASN A 51 -0.41 -3.36 9.87
CA ASN A 51 -0.68 -3.65 11.28
C ASN A 51 0.43 -4.51 11.91
N LEU A 52 1.68 -4.10 11.70
CA LEU A 52 2.85 -4.87 12.10
C LEU A 52 2.86 -5.08 13.62
N PRO A 53 3.18 -6.29 14.12
CA PRO A 53 3.26 -6.55 15.56
C PRO A 53 4.15 -5.54 16.30
N THR A 54 3.79 -5.17 17.52
CA THR A 54 4.47 -4.10 18.29
C THR A 54 5.90 -4.44 18.69
N TRP A 55 6.27 -5.71 18.67
CA TRP A 55 7.64 -6.19 18.91
C TRP A 55 8.53 -6.14 17.65
N LEU A 56 7.97 -5.75 16.50
CA LEU A 56 8.70 -5.55 15.24
C LEU A 56 8.67 -4.10 14.81
N GLN A 57 9.73 -3.63 14.14
CA GLN A 57 9.75 -2.30 13.50
C GLN A 57 10.48 -2.32 12.16
N PHE A 58 10.06 -1.43 11.25
CA PHE A 58 10.86 -1.09 10.07
C PHE A 58 11.83 0.03 10.43
N ASN A 59 13.12 -0.23 10.24
CA ASN A 59 14.19 0.74 10.44
C ASN A 59 14.38 1.59 9.20
N HIS A 60 14.33 0.96 8.03
CA HIS A 60 14.53 1.61 6.75
C HIS A 60 13.71 0.90 5.66
N ALA A 61 13.25 1.67 4.68
CA ALA A 61 12.44 1.18 3.59
C ALA A 61 12.69 2.02 2.35
N LYS A 62 13.14 1.39 1.26
CA LYS A 62 13.48 2.07 0.01
C LYS A 62 12.88 1.33 -1.17
N CYS A 63 12.48 2.08 -2.19
CA CYS A 63 12.12 1.55 -3.48
C CYS A 63 12.91 2.24 -4.59
N ASN A 64 13.56 1.46 -5.45
CA ASN A 64 14.38 2.01 -6.54
C ASN A 64 13.53 2.71 -7.62
N ARG A 65 12.36 2.17 -7.94
CA ARG A 65 11.50 2.63 -9.03
C ARG A 65 10.05 2.31 -8.72
N VAL A 66 9.21 3.33 -8.79
CA VAL A 66 7.77 3.28 -8.60
C VAL A 66 7.11 3.82 -9.85
N HIS A 67 6.29 3.00 -10.50
CA HIS A 67 5.44 3.42 -11.60
C HIS A 67 3.97 3.36 -11.18
N VAL A 68 3.29 4.50 -11.23
CA VAL A 68 1.89 4.64 -10.83
C VAL A 68 1.04 4.89 -12.06
N LYS A 69 -0.03 4.10 -12.21
CA LYS A 69 -1.03 4.25 -13.27
C LYS A 69 -2.42 4.46 -12.66
N ILE A 70 -2.99 5.62 -12.95
CA ILE A 70 -4.28 6.08 -12.42
C ILE A 70 -5.28 6.21 -13.58
N PRO A 71 -6.27 5.32 -13.70
CA PRO A 71 -7.30 5.41 -14.74
C PRO A 71 -8.37 6.44 -14.35
N PHE A 72 -8.06 7.74 -14.44
CA PHE A 72 -8.93 8.83 -13.96
C PHE A 72 -10.39 8.77 -14.46
N THR A 73 -10.62 8.26 -15.68
CA THR A 73 -11.96 8.12 -16.28
C THR A 73 -12.70 6.86 -15.83
N LYS A 74 -12.01 5.88 -15.25
CA LYS A 74 -12.53 4.56 -14.87
C LYS A 74 -12.28 4.22 -13.40
N LEU A 75 -12.07 5.20 -12.52
CA LEU A 75 -11.79 4.99 -11.09
C LEU A 75 -12.87 4.19 -10.32
N LYS A 76 -14.10 4.13 -10.85
CA LYS A 76 -15.17 3.29 -10.28
C LYS A 76 -14.98 1.80 -10.58
N THR A 77 -14.36 1.48 -11.71
CA THR A 77 -14.36 0.13 -12.29
C THR A 77 -12.97 -0.48 -12.42
N ALA A 78 -11.93 0.34 -12.53
CA ALA A 78 -10.55 -0.06 -12.70
C ALA A 78 -9.68 0.43 -11.53
N PRO A 79 -8.74 -0.40 -11.03
CA PRO A 79 -7.86 -0.04 -9.93
C PRO A 79 -6.77 0.94 -10.36
N ILE A 80 -6.31 1.74 -9.40
CA ILE A 80 -4.99 2.38 -9.50
C ILE A 80 -3.96 1.26 -9.40
N THR A 81 -3.03 1.22 -10.34
CA THR A 81 -1.96 0.22 -10.37
C THR A 81 -0.66 0.85 -9.95
N ILE A 82 -0.03 0.33 -8.90
CA ILE A 82 1.29 0.72 -8.43
C ILE A 82 2.24 -0.43 -8.74
N LEU A 83 3.29 -0.15 -9.51
CA LEU A 83 4.34 -1.09 -9.85
C LEU A 83 5.60 -0.66 -9.11
N LEU A 84 6.13 -1.51 -8.25
CA LEU A 84 7.38 -1.34 -7.54
C LEU A 84 8.38 -2.32 -8.13
N ASP A 85 9.58 -1.87 -8.47
CA ASP A 85 10.58 -2.75 -9.07
C ASP A 85 11.36 -3.53 -8.00
N SER A 86 12.26 -2.86 -7.29
CA SER A 86 12.97 -3.39 -6.13
C SER A 86 12.58 -2.62 -4.88
N VAL A 87 12.14 -3.35 -3.86
CA VAL A 87 11.84 -2.85 -2.52
C VAL A 87 12.82 -3.46 -1.53
N GLU A 88 13.59 -2.62 -0.85
CA GLU A 88 14.54 -3.01 0.18
C GLU A 88 14.01 -2.55 1.53
N LEU A 89 13.87 -3.47 2.47
CA LEU A 89 13.35 -3.24 3.81
C LEU A 89 14.35 -3.73 4.84
N ASP A 90 14.62 -2.91 5.85
CA ASP A 90 15.34 -3.34 7.04
C ASP A 90 14.37 -3.37 8.22
N MET A 91 14.26 -4.52 8.87
CA MET A 91 13.37 -4.78 10.00
C MET A 91 14.18 -5.27 11.20
N SER A 92 13.75 -4.90 12.40
CA SER A 92 14.31 -5.48 13.62
C SER A 92 13.28 -5.76 14.71
N THR A 93 13.65 -6.63 15.65
CA THR A 93 12.91 -6.80 16.90
C THR A 93 13.17 -5.65 17.86
N CYS A 94 12.14 -5.19 18.56
CA CYS A 94 12.23 -4.17 19.60
C CYS A 94 12.35 -4.84 20.99
N GLU A 95 13.31 -4.42 21.82
CA GLU A 95 13.40 -4.89 23.22
C GLU A 95 12.19 -4.44 24.06
N LYS A 96 11.75 -3.19 23.83
CA LYS A 96 10.51 -2.64 24.39
C LYS A 96 9.48 -2.58 23.27
N PRO A 97 8.28 -3.16 23.43
CA PRO A 97 7.23 -3.08 22.43
C PRO A 97 6.91 -1.63 22.09
N ARG A 98 6.75 -1.35 20.80
CA ARG A 98 6.25 -0.05 20.33
C ARG A 98 4.84 0.20 20.84
N ALA A 99 4.44 1.47 20.83
CA ALA A 99 3.02 1.82 20.96
C ALA A 99 2.18 1.11 19.89
N PRO A 100 0.90 0.83 20.17
CA PRO A 100 -0.04 0.28 19.18
C PRO A 100 -0.03 1.09 17.88
N ASN A 101 -0.24 0.39 16.76
CA ASN A 101 -0.29 1.05 15.46
C ASN A 101 -1.44 2.07 15.43
N GLY A 102 -1.17 3.23 14.83
CA GLY A 102 -2.17 4.26 14.62
C GLY A 102 -3.08 3.95 13.43
N ALA A 103 -3.96 4.90 13.08
CA ALA A 103 -4.75 4.79 11.86
C ALA A 103 -3.84 4.71 10.63
N SER A 104 -4.11 3.74 9.75
CA SER A 104 -3.39 3.64 8.47
C SER A 104 -3.62 4.90 7.61
N PRO A 105 -2.69 5.27 6.72
CA PRO A 105 -2.89 6.42 5.82
C PRO A 105 -4.13 6.29 4.91
N ILE A 106 -4.63 5.06 4.73
CA ILE A 106 -5.87 4.71 4.03
C ILE A 106 -7.09 4.94 4.93
N GLN A 107 -7.02 4.68 6.23
CA GLN A 107 -8.15 4.89 7.16
C GLN A 107 -8.24 6.33 7.67
N ALA A 108 -7.11 7.05 7.74
CA ALA A 108 -7.08 8.44 8.20
C ALA A 108 -7.89 9.42 7.32
N SER A 109 -8.37 8.99 6.15
CA SER A 109 -9.33 9.74 5.30
C SER A 109 -10.76 9.73 5.83
N ALA A 110 -11.12 8.79 6.71
CA ALA A 110 -12.50 8.61 7.18
C ALA A 110 -12.85 9.53 8.36
N SER A 111 -11.87 10.15 9.02
CA SER A 111 -12.05 10.93 10.26
C SER A 111 -12.24 12.43 10.05
N SER A 112 -12.16 12.94 8.81
CA SER A 112 -12.40 14.35 8.50
C SER A 112 -13.90 14.63 8.28
N GLY A 113 -14.70 14.55 9.33
CA GLY A 113 -16.01 15.24 9.48
C GLY A 113 -17.17 14.91 8.54
N ASP A 114 -16.93 14.25 7.42
CA ASP A 114 -17.97 13.85 6.46
C ASP A 114 -18.24 12.35 6.63
N SER A 115 -19.39 12.04 7.22
CA SER A 115 -19.85 10.73 7.70
C SER A 115 -20.12 9.68 6.61
N SER A 116 -19.40 9.71 5.49
CA SER A 116 -19.57 8.71 4.42
C SER A 116 -18.26 8.05 4.04
N TYR A 117 -18.33 6.73 3.91
CA TYR A 117 -17.39 5.92 3.14
C TYR A 117 -17.28 6.48 1.70
N GLY A 118 -16.39 7.46 1.55
CA GLY A 118 -16.35 8.38 0.42
C GLY A 118 -15.77 7.75 -0.84
N PHE A 119 -15.98 8.43 -1.97
CA PHE A 119 -15.48 7.95 -3.26
C PHE A 119 -13.96 7.75 -3.28
N VAL A 120 -13.18 8.66 -2.68
CA VAL A 120 -11.72 8.53 -2.61
C VAL A 120 -11.30 7.31 -1.81
N GLN A 121 -11.99 7.03 -0.70
CA GLN A 121 -11.72 5.85 0.14
C GLN A 121 -11.88 4.56 -0.67
N LYS A 122 -13.00 4.45 -1.41
CA LYS A 122 -13.23 3.33 -2.33
C LYS A 122 -12.07 3.18 -3.30
N VAL A 123 -11.65 4.27 -3.93
CA VAL A 123 -10.54 4.26 -4.90
C VAL A 123 -9.23 3.78 -4.25
N LEU A 124 -8.87 4.27 -3.06
CA LEU A 124 -7.64 3.88 -2.37
C LEU A 124 -7.66 2.40 -1.93
N GLU A 125 -8.79 1.90 -1.44
CA GLU A 125 -8.95 0.50 -1.09
C GLU A 125 -8.89 -0.43 -2.31
N GLY A 126 -9.24 0.09 -3.49
CA GLY A 126 -9.15 -0.62 -4.76
C GLY A 126 -7.75 -0.64 -5.38
N ILE A 127 -6.72 -0.06 -4.74
CA ILE A 127 -5.36 -0.05 -5.29
C ILE A 127 -4.86 -1.49 -5.48
N ALA A 128 -4.28 -1.74 -6.65
CA ALA A 128 -3.52 -2.93 -6.98
C ALA A 128 -2.02 -2.60 -6.93
N VAL A 129 -1.24 -3.47 -6.29
CA VAL A 129 0.21 -3.32 -6.12
C VAL A 129 0.90 -4.52 -6.72
N ARG A 130 1.89 -4.30 -7.59
CA ARG A 130 2.79 -5.33 -8.08
C ARG A 130 4.21 -4.96 -7.70
N ILE A 131 4.97 -5.92 -7.19
CA ILE A 131 6.35 -5.73 -6.76
C ILE A 131 7.21 -6.78 -7.44
N ASN A 132 8.24 -6.39 -8.18
CA ASN A 132 9.09 -7.35 -8.88
C ASN A 132 10.01 -8.10 -7.92
N SER A 133 10.63 -7.39 -6.99
CA SER A 133 11.54 -7.94 -5.99
C SER A 133 11.38 -7.22 -4.66
N ILE A 134 11.30 -7.99 -3.58
CA ILE A 134 11.33 -7.50 -2.20
C ILE A 134 12.50 -8.20 -1.51
N SER A 135 13.42 -7.43 -0.97
CA SER A 135 14.44 -7.92 -0.04
C SER A 135 14.18 -7.34 1.34
N VAL A 136 14.10 -8.21 2.34
CA VAL A 136 13.89 -7.83 3.74
C VAL A 136 15.05 -8.37 4.57
N ASN A 137 15.85 -7.48 5.12
CA ASN A 137 16.85 -7.83 6.13
C ASN A 137 16.19 -7.75 7.49
N PHE A 138 16.17 -8.87 8.19
CA PHE A 138 15.63 -8.98 9.53
C PHE A 138 16.76 -9.17 10.54
N THR A 139 16.83 -8.28 11.52
CA THR A 139 17.82 -8.33 12.59
C THR A 139 17.13 -8.49 13.94
N SER A 140 17.43 -9.58 14.65
CA SER A 140 17.06 -9.76 16.05
C SER A 140 18.30 -9.82 16.95
N ALA A 141 18.11 -9.84 18.26
CA ALA A 141 19.19 -10.01 19.23
C ALA A 141 19.88 -11.37 19.14
N VAL A 142 19.18 -12.38 18.59
CA VAL A 142 19.64 -13.79 18.60
C VAL A 142 19.99 -14.31 17.21
N PHE A 143 19.42 -13.74 16.14
CA PHE A 143 19.68 -14.21 14.77
C PHE A 143 19.46 -13.09 13.75
N LYS A 144 20.02 -13.29 12.56
CA LYS A 144 19.73 -12.49 11.38
C LYS A 144 19.02 -13.35 10.34
N ALA A 145 18.11 -12.77 9.60
CA ALA A 145 17.45 -13.45 8.50
C ALA A 145 17.31 -12.52 7.29
N GLU A 146 17.32 -13.09 6.10
CA GLU A 146 17.05 -12.40 4.86
C GLU A 146 15.85 -13.07 4.19
N PHE A 147 14.85 -12.27 3.83
CA PHE A 147 13.69 -12.71 3.07
C PHE A 147 13.75 -12.09 1.68
N GLN A 148 13.70 -12.92 0.64
CA GLN A 148 13.61 -12.46 -0.74
C GLN A 148 12.30 -12.97 -1.34
N ILE A 149 11.46 -12.06 -1.84
CA ILE A 149 10.18 -12.39 -2.47
C ILE A 149 10.17 -11.83 -3.88
N SER A 150 9.81 -12.67 -4.87
CA SER A 150 9.73 -12.26 -6.27
C SER A 150 8.28 -12.19 -6.78
N GLN A 151 8.01 -11.20 -7.62
CA GLN A 151 6.75 -11.03 -8.34
C GLN A 151 5.52 -11.07 -7.42
N LEU A 152 5.56 -10.28 -6.34
CA LEU A 152 4.42 -10.10 -5.46
C LEU A 152 3.33 -9.30 -6.18
N LEU A 153 2.10 -9.75 -6.10
CA LEU A 153 0.94 -9.12 -6.68
C LEU A 153 -0.18 -9.10 -5.65
N LEU A 154 -0.69 -7.91 -5.36
CA LEU A 154 -1.81 -7.63 -4.48
C LEU A 154 -2.90 -6.93 -5.29
N PHE A 155 -4.11 -7.46 -5.29
CA PHE A 155 -5.24 -6.86 -6.00
C PHE A 155 -6.58 -7.16 -5.32
N SER A 156 -7.59 -6.35 -5.62
CA SER A 156 -8.96 -6.57 -5.15
C SER A 156 -9.64 -7.66 -5.96
N THR A 157 -10.39 -8.53 -5.28
CA THR A 157 -11.15 -9.63 -5.88
C THR A 157 -12.61 -9.55 -5.50
N ASP A 158 -13.45 -10.33 -6.18
CA ASP A 158 -14.77 -10.69 -5.66
C ASP A 158 -14.66 -11.73 -4.53
N PRO A 159 -15.78 -12.12 -3.90
CA PRO A 159 -15.80 -13.17 -2.87
C PRO A 159 -15.30 -14.53 -3.37
N GLU A 160 -15.33 -14.78 -4.67
CA GLU A 160 -14.84 -16.02 -5.29
C GLU A 160 -13.32 -15.98 -5.56
N GLY A 161 -12.66 -14.85 -5.28
CA GLY A 161 -11.22 -14.68 -5.47
C GLY A 161 -10.81 -14.41 -6.92
N LYS A 162 -11.76 -14.02 -7.78
CA LYS A 162 -11.53 -13.66 -9.18
C LYS A 162 -11.33 -12.15 -9.32
N GLN A 163 -10.46 -11.77 -10.26
CA GLN A 163 -10.26 -10.37 -10.61
C GLN A 163 -11.46 -9.85 -11.41
N THR A 164 -12.10 -8.81 -10.90
CA THR A 164 -13.30 -8.21 -11.51
C THR A 164 -13.33 -6.69 -11.32
N ASP A 165 -14.38 -6.05 -11.82
CA ASP A 165 -14.66 -4.63 -11.61
C ASP A 165 -14.76 -4.30 -10.12
N LEU A 166 -14.10 -3.22 -9.70
CA LEU A 166 -14.04 -2.78 -8.30
C LEU A 166 -15.42 -2.62 -7.63
N ARG A 167 -16.49 -2.41 -8.39
CA ARG A 167 -17.85 -2.35 -7.83
C ARG A 167 -18.32 -3.67 -7.22
N PHE A 168 -17.82 -4.80 -7.74
CA PHE A 168 -18.16 -6.14 -7.26
C PHE A 168 -17.18 -6.68 -6.22
N THR A 169 -16.08 -5.96 -5.96
CA THR A 169 -15.09 -6.34 -4.93
C THR A 169 -15.47 -5.85 -3.53
N ARG A 170 -16.68 -5.29 -3.37
CA ARG A 170 -17.17 -4.70 -2.13
C ARG A 170 -18.60 -5.14 -1.85
N ILE A 171 -18.86 -5.59 -0.63
CA ILE A 171 -20.20 -5.98 -0.19
C ILE A 171 -20.58 -5.14 1.01
N LEU A 172 -21.67 -4.39 0.90
CA LEU A 172 -22.25 -3.70 2.05
C LEU A 172 -23.02 -4.72 2.88
N ASN A 173 -22.49 -5.06 4.05
CA ASN A 173 -23.26 -5.78 5.04
C ASN A 173 -24.19 -4.78 5.77
N LYS A 174 -25.48 -4.89 5.50
CA LYS A 174 -26.51 -4.02 6.07
C LYS A 174 -26.75 -4.25 7.57
N GLU A 175 -26.46 -5.44 8.07
CA GLU A 175 -26.70 -5.80 9.48
C GLU A 175 -25.66 -5.15 10.41
N TRP A 176 -24.40 -5.07 9.97
CA TRP A 176 -23.32 -4.45 10.75
C TRP A 176 -22.96 -3.04 10.30
N GLY A 177 -23.56 -2.55 9.22
CA GLY A 177 -23.22 -1.25 8.63
C GLY A 177 -21.79 -1.18 8.10
N GLN A 178 -21.19 -2.33 7.77
CA GLN A 178 -19.79 -2.46 7.37
C GLN A 178 -19.65 -2.82 5.89
N VAL A 179 -18.54 -2.43 5.28
CA VAL A 179 -18.19 -2.81 3.92
C VAL A 179 -17.11 -3.89 3.97
N LEU A 180 -17.46 -5.07 3.47
CA LEU A 180 -16.51 -6.15 3.27
C LEU A 180 -15.73 -5.91 1.98
N THR A 181 -14.41 -6.09 2.05
CA THR A 181 -13.52 -5.99 0.90
C THR A 181 -12.68 -7.26 0.80
N PHE A 182 -12.46 -7.73 -0.42
CA PHE A 182 -11.68 -8.93 -0.67
C PHE A 182 -10.41 -8.55 -1.43
N LYS A 183 -9.28 -9.03 -0.93
CA LYS A 183 -7.96 -8.83 -1.55
C LYS A 183 -7.25 -10.17 -1.65
N LYS A 184 -6.56 -10.37 -2.76
CA LYS A 184 -5.73 -11.54 -3.02
C LYS A 184 -4.28 -11.10 -3.14
N VAL A 185 -3.40 -11.83 -2.45
CA VAL A 185 -1.95 -11.70 -2.54
C VAL A 185 -1.40 -12.97 -3.16
N THR A 186 -0.56 -12.83 -4.18
CA THR A 186 0.17 -13.94 -4.82
C THR A 186 1.62 -13.53 -4.99
N TRP A 187 2.55 -14.47 -4.86
CA TRP A 187 3.96 -14.29 -5.17
C TRP A 187 4.46 -15.52 -5.93
N GLN A 188 5.58 -15.38 -6.66
CA GLN A 188 6.14 -16.50 -7.42
C GLN A 188 7.11 -17.33 -6.59
N THR A 189 8.10 -16.67 -6.00
CA THR A 189 9.11 -17.35 -5.19
C THR A 189 9.32 -16.58 -3.90
N MET A 190 9.62 -17.31 -2.85
CA MET A 190 10.02 -16.77 -1.56
C MET A 190 11.23 -17.59 -1.10
N ARG A 191 12.32 -16.90 -0.78
CA ARG A 191 13.51 -17.46 -0.19
C ARG A 191 13.69 -16.88 1.20
N ILE A 192 14.06 -17.74 2.13
CA ILE A 192 14.37 -17.37 3.50
C ILE A 192 15.76 -17.91 3.78
N VAL A 193 16.65 -17.03 4.22
CA VAL A 193 17.98 -17.39 4.70
C VAL A 193 18.07 -16.94 6.14
N THR A 194 18.53 -17.82 7.02
CA THR A 194 18.73 -17.53 8.43
C THR A 194 20.19 -17.75 8.76
N ASP A 195 20.81 -16.76 9.37
CA ASP A 195 22.17 -16.81 9.90
C ASP A 195 22.06 -16.77 11.43
N ALA A 196 22.54 -17.83 12.08
CA ALA A 196 22.38 -18.12 13.51
C ALA A 196 23.74 -18.09 14.21
#